data_AF-A0A0T6ATY8-F1
#
_entry.id   AF-A0A0T6ATY8-F1
#
_cell.length_a   1.000
_cell.length_b   1.000
_cell.length_c   1.000
_cell.angle_alpha   90.00
_cell.angle_beta   90.00
_cell.angle_gamma   90.00
#
_symmetry.space_group_name_H-M   'P 1'
#
loop_
_entity.id
_entity.type
_entity.pdbx_description
1 polymer ?
#
loop_
_entity_poly.entity_id
_entity_poly.type
_entity_poly.pdbx_seq_one_letter_code
_entity_poly.pdbx_strand_id
1 'polypeptide(L)'
;DTNVMQVRRTIINKICTELNEMECRPPINNVFIEGNPSSELSVEVKPSLADDPLVVGPRYQCEDVVCSWSNYLGSFTSGLLIFGLRGGTKTAKFIRENKSTRAYRIKGVFGLATDNYSKDGKAIEKTTYKHVKQVHLEKLLSYMQAVHQKKMFELCGVDIQSQTAYELALQ
;
A
#
# COMPACT_ATOMS: atom_id res chain seq x y z
N ASP A 1 3.70 -15.05 -9.02
CA ASP A 1 2.57 -14.38 -8.34
C ASP A 1 3.03 -13.21 -7.50
N THR A 2 2.87 -11.99 -8.00
CA THR A 2 3.27 -10.77 -7.29
C THR A 2 2.25 -10.43 -6.22
N ASN A 3 2.47 -10.94 -5.01
CA ASN A 3 1.72 -10.56 -3.81
C ASN A 3 2.11 -9.12 -3.41
N VAL A 4 1.16 -8.30 -2.91
CA VAL A 4 1.42 -6.94 -2.39
C VAL A 4 2.63 -6.90 -1.44
N MET A 5 2.82 -7.95 -0.64
CA MET A 5 3.95 -8.08 0.28
C MET A 5 5.30 -8.17 -0.45
N GLN A 6 5.36 -8.87 -1.58
CA GLN A 6 6.57 -8.97 -2.40
C GLN A 6 6.87 -7.63 -3.08
N VAL A 7 5.84 -6.95 -3.60
CA VAL A 7 6.00 -5.61 -4.20
C VAL A 7 6.51 -4.63 -3.14
N ARG A 8 5.91 -4.63 -1.95
CA ARG A 8 6.37 -3.83 -0.80
C ARG A 8 7.84 -4.10 -0.46
N ARG A 9 8.22 -5.37 -0.32
CA ARG A 9 9.60 -5.76 -0.02
C ARG A 9 10.57 -5.30 -1.11
N THR A 10 10.19 -5.43 -2.37
CA THR A 10 11.02 -5.03 -3.52
C THR A 10 11.24 -3.51 -3.53
N ILE A 11 10.17 -2.73 -3.29
CA ILE A 11 10.25 -1.28 -3.20
C ILE A 11 11.14 -0.85 -2.03
N ILE A 12 10.94 -1.42 -0.84
CA ILE A 12 11.75 -1.10 0.35
C ILE A 12 13.23 -1.39 0.07
N ASN A 13 13.55 -2.59 -0.40
CA ASN A 13 14.93 -2.98 -0.68
C ASN A 13 15.59 -2.06 -1.70
N LYS A 14 14.84 -1.70 -2.77
CA LYS A 14 15.37 -0.82 -3.82
C LYS A 14 15.62 0.59 -3.32
N ILE A 15 14.68 1.17 -2.57
CA ILE A 15 14.85 2.49 -1.92
C ILE A 15 16.07 2.47 -0.99
N CYS A 16 16.22 1.44 -0.15
CA CYS A 16 17.37 1.36 0.77
C CYS A 16 18.69 1.24 0.01
N THR A 17 18.74 0.45 -1.06
CA THR A 17 19.97 0.28 -1.86
C THR A 17 20.35 1.60 -2.51
N GLU A 18 19.41 2.24 -3.21
CA GLU A 18 19.64 3.51 -3.92
C GLU A 18 19.98 4.66 -2.96
N LEU A 19 19.37 4.72 -1.77
CA LEU A 19 19.70 5.74 -0.76
C LEU A 19 21.10 5.57 -0.17
N ASN A 20 21.59 4.34 -0.06
CA ASN A 20 22.96 4.07 0.40
C ASN A 20 24.00 4.34 -0.69
N GLU A 21 23.64 4.21 -1.97
CA GLU A 21 24.50 4.54 -3.12
C GLU A 21 24.63 6.06 -3.35
N MET A 22 23.66 6.84 -2.88
CA MET A 22 23.71 8.30 -2.90
C MET A 22 24.75 8.87 -1.91
N GLU A 23 25.06 10.16 -2.06
CA GLU A 23 25.89 10.89 -1.10
C GLU A 23 25.24 10.88 0.29
N CYS A 24 25.73 9.97 1.13
CA CYS A 24 25.32 9.82 2.51
C CYS A 24 25.90 10.94 3.38
N ARG A 25 25.23 11.23 4.49
CA ARG A 25 25.72 12.16 5.50
C ARG A 25 27.12 11.72 6.00
N PRO A 26 28.08 12.65 6.14
CA PRO A 26 29.39 12.34 6.71
C PRO A 26 29.29 11.99 8.22
N PRO A 27 30.27 11.23 8.75
CA PRO A 27 30.31 10.87 10.17
C PRO A 27 30.26 12.10 11.09
N ILE A 28 29.62 11.96 12.24
CA ILE A 28 29.59 12.99 13.28
C ILE A 28 31.01 13.29 13.77
N ASN A 29 31.33 14.57 13.92
CA ASN A 29 32.61 14.99 14.51
C ASN A 29 32.54 14.90 16.04
N ASN A 30 33.57 14.29 16.64
CA ASN A 30 33.77 14.27 18.08
C ASN A 30 35.00 15.11 18.44
N VAL A 31 34.96 15.70 19.63
CA VAL A 31 36.10 16.42 20.20
C VAL A 31 36.96 15.41 20.95
N PHE A 32 38.20 15.25 20.50
CA PHE A 32 39.22 14.45 21.15
C PHE A 32 40.13 15.38 21.94
N ILE A 33 40.21 15.14 23.25
CA ILE A 33 41.09 15.87 24.14
C ILE A 33 42.24 14.92 24.47
N GLU A 34 43.40 15.16 23.87
CA GLU A 34 44.61 14.36 24.06
C GLU A 34 45.60 15.16 24.92
N GLY A 35 46.10 14.57 26.00
CA GLY A 35 47.06 15.19 26.92
C GLY A 35 46.91 14.74 28.37
N ASN A 36 47.90 15.05 29.21
CA ASN A 36 47.81 14.79 30.64
C ASN A 36 46.97 15.88 31.33
N PRO A 37 46.05 15.54 32.26
CA PRO A 37 45.21 16.52 32.97
C PRO A 37 45.99 17.57 33.77
N SER A 38 47.27 17.29 34.06
CA SER A 38 48.18 18.16 34.82
C SER A 38 49.09 19.03 33.93
N SER A 39 49.06 18.85 32.61
CA SER A 39 49.85 19.62 31.63
C SER A 39 48.94 20.26 30.56
N GLU A 40 49.51 20.86 29.52
CA GLU A 40 48.75 21.39 28.37
C GLU A 40 47.93 20.28 27.69
N LEU A 41 46.66 20.58 27.38
CA LEU A 41 45.71 19.70 26.72
C LEU A 41 45.54 20.13 25.26
N SER A 42 45.69 19.20 24.34
CA SER A 42 45.41 19.43 22.91
C SER A 42 43.96 19.03 22.61
N VAL A 43 43.24 19.90 21.91
CA VAL A 43 41.84 19.69 21.55
C VAL A 43 41.76 19.58 20.03
N GLU A 44 41.45 18.38 19.53
CA GLU A 44 41.32 18.08 18.11
C GLU A 44 39.90 17.63 17.78
N VAL A 45 39.35 18.11 16.66
CA VAL A 45 38.04 17.67 16.18
C VAL A 45 38.27 16.64 15.08
N LYS A 46 37.99 15.37 15.36
CA LYS A 46 38.13 14.26 14.42
C LYS A 46 36.76 13.61 14.18
N PRO A 47 36.52 13.03 13.00
CA PRO A 47 35.30 12.25 12.76
C PRO A 47 35.25 11.05 13.73
N SER A 48 34.08 10.82 14.29
CA SER A 48 33.83 9.69 15.17
C SER A 48 33.88 8.39 14.38
N LEU A 49 34.88 7.55 14.67
CA LEU A 49 34.98 6.21 14.08
C LEU A 49 33.78 5.33 14.42
N ALA A 50 33.10 5.59 15.55
CA ALA A 50 31.90 4.86 15.96
C ALA A 50 30.70 5.16 15.06
N ASP A 51 30.73 6.25 14.29
CA ASP A 51 29.68 6.62 13.33
C ASP A 51 30.12 6.38 11.88
N ASP A 52 31.26 5.72 11.64
CA ASP A 52 31.72 5.42 10.30
C ASP A 52 30.88 4.29 9.66
N PRO A 53 30.44 4.40 8.39
CA PRO A 53 29.72 3.34 7.70
C PRO A 53 30.41 1.98 7.70
N LEU A 54 31.74 1.91 7.77
CA LEU A 54 32.48 0.65 7.86
C LEU A 54 32.31 -0.05 9.21
N VAL A 55 31.95 0.70 10.26
CA VAL A 55 31.75 0.19 11.62
C VAL A 55 30.27 -0.09 11.88
N VAL A 56 29.39 0.85 11.55
CA VAL A 56 27.94 0.76 11.82
C VAL A 56 27.21 -0.03 10.74
N GLY A 57 27.80 -0.13 9.54
CA GLY A 57 27.15 -0.67 8.35
C GLY A 57 26.45 0.39 7.51
N PRO A 58 25.63 -0.02 6.52
CA PRO A 58 24.93 0.89 5.63
C PRO A 58 24.02 1.86 6.41
N ARG A 59 23.95 3.11 5.96
CA ARG A 59 23.23 4.19 6.65
C ARG A 59 21.73 3.99 6.70
N TYR A 60 21.16 3.38 5.66
CA TYR A 60 19.74 3.09 5.56
C TYR A 60 19.51 1.59 5.55
N GLN A 61 18.72 1.12 6.51
CA GLN A 61 18.29 -0.26 6.59
C GLN A 61 16.84 -0.40 6.10
N CYS A 62 16.43 -1.62 5.77
CA CYS A 62 15.06 -1.88 5.30
C CYS A 62 14.02 -1.56 6.38
N GLU A 63 14.40 -1.66 7.64
CA GLU A 63 13.60 -1.35 8.82
C GLU A 63 13.30 0.16 8.93
N ASP A 64 14.19 1.02 8.43
CA ASP A 64 14.03 2.48 8.47
C ASP A 64 12.98 3.01 7.48
N VAL A 65 12.62 2.21 6.49
CA VAL A 65 11.66 2.56 5.45
C VAL A 65 10.28 2.01 5.81
N VAL A 66 9.56 2.80 6.60
CA VAL A 66 8.15 2.49 6.92
C VAL A 66 7.28 2.67 5.68
N CYS A 67 6.67 1.57 5.23
CA CYS A 67 5.79 1.52 4.06
C CYS A 67 4.50 0.76 4.37
N SER A 68 3.34 1.34 4.05
CA SER A 68 2.01 0.72 4.18
C SER A 68 1.19 0.86 2.90
N TRP A 69 0.29 -0.09 2.62
CA TRP A 69 -0.59 -0.08 1.44
C TRP A 69 -2.00 0.41 1.79
N SER A 70 -2.66 1.16 0.89
CA SER A 70 -4.05 1.59 1.10
C SER A 70 -5.09 0.59 0.57
N ASN A 71 -4.74 -0.12 -0.49
CA ASN A 71 -5.56 -1.15 -1.11
C ASN A 71 -4.76 -2.45 -1.31
N TYR A 72 -5.48 -3.56 -1.43
CA TYR A 72 -4.88 -4.86 -1.67
C TYR A 72 -5.22 -5.32 -3.09
N LEU A 73 -4.21 -5.76 -3.84
CA LEU A 73 -4.36 -6.43 -5.12
C LEU A 73 -3.93 -7.90 -4.95
N GLY A 74 -4.78 -8.82 -5.36
CA GLY A 74 -4.47 -10.24 -5.34
C GLY A 74 -3.68 -10.65 -6.58
N SER A 75 -3.22 -11.90 -6.62
CA SER A 75 -2.41 -12.43 -7.73
C SER A 75 -3.12 -12.37 -9.09
N PHE A 76 -4.45 -12.45 -9.10
CA PHE A 76 -5.28 -12.42 -10.32
C PHE A 76 -5.88 -11.04 -10.62
N THR A 77 -5.55 -10.02 -9.83
CA THR A 77 -6.03 -8.67 -10.06
C THR A 77 -4.88 -7.74 -10.40
N SER A 78 -5.17 -6.77 -11.26
CA SER A 78 -4.24 -5.73 -11.65
C SER A 78 -4.93 -4.38 -11.58
N GLY A 79 -4.15 -3.32 -11.41
CA GLY A 79 -4.67 -1.97 -11.32
C GLY A 79 -3.79 -1.08 -10.46
N LEU A 80 -4.40 0.00 -9.96
CA LEU A 80 -3.74 0.97 -9.11
C LEU A 80 -3.43 0.34 -7.73
N LEU A 81 -2.16 0.36 -7.33
CA LEU A 81 -1.71 -0.01 -5.99
C LEU A 81 -1.06 1.21 -5.35
N ILE A 82 -1.61 1.66 -4.22
CA ILE A 82 -1.13 2.87 -3.56
C ILE A 82 -0.35 2.47 -2.29
N PHE A 83 0.89 2.93 -2.23
CA PHE A 83 1.73 2.83 -1.04
C PHE A 83 1.94 4.21 -0.41
N GLY A 84 1.87 4.26 0.92
CA GLY A 84 2.30 5.39 1.72
C GLY A 84 3.67 5.12 2.32
N LEU A 85 4.61 6.05 2.17
CA LEU A 85 5.94 6.00 2.77
C LEU A 85 6.03 6.99 3.94
N ARG A 86 6.69 6.58 5.04
CA ARG A 86 6.88 7.39 6.26
C ARG A 86 5.59 8.11 6.69
N GLY A 87 5.53 9.44 6.61
CA GLY A 87 4.34 10.22 6.98
C GLY A 87 3.09 9.87 6.17
N GLY A 88 3.26 9.47 4.91
CA GLY A 88 2.19 9.03 4.01
C GLY A 88 1.53 7.71 4.43
N THR A 89 2.12 6.96 5.38
CA THR A 89 1.50 5.75 5.92
C THR A 89 0.18 6.05 6.64
N LYS A 90 0.05 7.24 7.26
CA LYS A 90 -1.18 7.74 7.88
C LYS A 90 -2.27 7.95 6.82
N THR A 91 -1.92 8.59 5.71
CA THR A 91 -2.83 8.81 4.58
C THR A 91 -3.25 7.49 3.93
N ALA A 92 -2.32 6.56 3.73
CA ALA A 92 -2.64 5.24 3.19
C ALA A 92 -3.59 4.46 4.12
N LYS A 93 -3.39 4.54 5.44
CA LYS A 93 -4.32 3.99 6.44
C LYS A 93 -5.70 4.67 6.36
N PHE A 94 -5.73 6.00 6.29
CA PHE A 94 -6.96 6.78 6.17
C PHE A 94 -7.76 6.39 4.92
N ILE A 95 -7.12 6.29 3.75
CA ILE A 95 -7.78 5.84 2.51
C ILE A 95 -8.35 4.42 2.65
N ARG A 96 -7.61 3.53 3.32
CA ARG A 96 -8.03 2.15 3.55
C ARG A 96 -9.26 2.07 4.45
N GLU A 97 -9.28 2.85 5.52
CA GLU A 97 -10.33 2.85 6.54
C GLU A 97 -11.61 3.54 6.05
N ASN A 98 -11.50 4.60 5.27
CA ASN A 98 -12.65 5.31 4.68
C ASN A 98 -13.35 4.54 3.55
N LYS A 99 -12.77 3.43 3.08
CA LYS A 99 -13.36 2.57 2.03
C LYS A 99 -13.88 3.38 0.82
N SER A 100 -13.05 4.30 0.31
CA SER A 100 -13.40 5.14 -0.83
C SER A 100 -13.91 4.33 -2.02
N THR A 101 -14.78 4.93 -2.83
CA THR A 101 -15.34 4.30 -4.03
C THR A 101 -14.22 3.83 -4.96
N ARG A 102 -14.30 2.57 -5.41
CA ARG A 102 -13.32 1.95 -6.32
C ARG A 102 -14.04 1.43 -7.55
N ALA A 103 -13.52 1.77 -8.72
CA ALA A 103 -14.00 1.24 -9.99
C ALA A 103 -13.10 0.09 -10.45
N TYR A 104 -13.73 -1.04 -10.81
CA TYR A 104 -13.03 -2.22 -11.31
C TYR A 104 -13.58 -2.61 -12.67
N ARG A 105 -12.69 -3.06 -13.57
CA ARG A 105 -13.09 -3.70 -14.83
C ARG A 105 -12.96 -5.20 -14.69
N ILE A 106 -14.09 -5.90 -14.67
CA ILE A 106 -14.15 -7.35 -14.50
C ILE A 106 -14.38 -8.00 -15.86
N LYS A 107 -13.66 -9.10 -16.12
CA LYS A 107 -13.89 -9.99 -17.26
C LYS A 107 -14.15 -11.39 -16.72
N GLY A 108 -15.24 -12.00 -17.15
CA GLY A 108 -15.64 -13.34 -16.72
C GLY A 108 -16.02 -14.22 -17.90
N VAL A 109 -16.07 -15.53 -17.65
CA VAL A 109 -16.52 -16.55 -18.60
C VAL A 109 -17.78 -17.19 -18.03
N PHE A 110 -18.84 -17.26 -18.82
CA PHE A 110 -20.08 -17.91 -18.40
C PHE A 110 -20.03 -19.42 -18.58
N GLY A 111 -20.79 -20.15 -17.75
CA GLY A 111 -20.90 -21.60 -17.83
C GLY A 111 -19.67 -22.37 -17.35
N LEU A 112 -18.79 -21.71 -16.59
CA LEU A 112 -17.62 -22.31 -15.95
C LEU A 112 -17.58 -21.87 -14.48
N ALA A 113 -17.53 -22.84 -13.58
CA ALA A 113 -17.24 -22.58 -12.16
C ALA A 113 -15.89 -23.22 -11.81
N THR A 114 -15.01 -22.41 -11.22
CA THR A 114 -13.72 -22.86 -10.69
C THR A 114 -13.75 -22.91 -9.16
N ASP A 115 -12.88 -23.73 -8.58
CA ASP A 115 -12.75 -23.92 -7.12
C ASP A 115 -12.45 -22.65 -6.34
N ASN A 116 -11.64 -21.76 -6.90
CA ASN A 116 -11.19 -20.52 -6.28
C ASN A 116 -11.81 -19.26 -6.90
N TYR A 117 -12.86 -19.42 -7.73
CA TYR A 117 -13.53 -18.35 -8.48
C TYR A 117 -12.60 -17.50 -9.36
N SER A 118 -11.38 -17.96 -9.60
CA SER A 118 -10.36 -17.31 -10.41
C SER A 118 -10.16 -18.08 -11.71
N LYS A 119 -9.58 -17.43 -12.72
CA LYS A 119 -9.37 -18.04 -14.04
C LYS A 119 -8.49 -19.28 -13.99
N ASP A 120 -7.49 -19.28 -13.11
CA ASP A 120 -6.48 -20.34 -13.02
C ASP A 120 -6.87 -21.47 -12.06
N GLY A 121 -8.06 -21.37 -11.43
CA GLY A 121 -8.60 -22.41 -10.57
C GLY A 121 -8.99 -23.68 -11.33
N LYS A 122 -9.07 -24.78 -10.60
CA LYS A 122 -9.55 -26.05 -11.17
C LYS A 122 -11.03 -25.92 -11.50
N ALA A 123 -11.41 -26.26 -12.73
CA ALA A 123 -12.81 -26.31 -13.14
C ALA A 123 -13.56 -27.39 -12.35
N ILE A 124 -14.55 -26.97 -11.55
CA ILE A 124 -15.45 -27.86 -10.82
C ILE A 124 -16.66 -28.19 -11.69
N GLU A 125 -17.24 -27.18 -12.33
CA GLU A 125 -18.49 -27.33 -13.08
C GLU A 125 -18.42 -26.62 -14.43
N LYS A 126 -19.02 -27.25 -15.45
CA LYS A 126 -19.21 -26.66 -16.77
C LYS A 126 -20.64 -26.90 -17.24
N THR A 127 -21.32 -25.82 -17.59
CA THR A 127 -22.75 -25.84 -17.95
C THR A 127 -23.01 -24.94 -19.16
N THR A 128 -24.05 -25.26 -19.94
CA THR A 128 -24.39 -24.45 -21.13
C THR A 128 -24.92 -23.08 -20.75
N TYR A 129 -24.36 -22.01 -21.32
CA TYR A 129 -24.73 -20.61 -21.01
C TYR A 129 -25.50 -19.89 -22.12
N LYS A 130 -25.90 -20.59 -23.19
CA LYS A 130 -26.58 -19.98 -24.37
C LYS A 130 -27.89 -19.24 -24.02
N HIS A 131 -28.50 -19.57 -22.89
CA HIS A 131 -29.72 -18.93 -22.40
C HIS A 131 -29.46 -17.58 -21.71
N VAL A 132 -28.20 -17.24 -21.41
CA VAL A 132 -27.83 -15.97 -20.79
C VAL A 132 -27.82 -14.87 -21.86
N LYS A 133 -28.73 -13.91 -21.74
CA LYS A 133 -28.85 -12.75 -22.61
C LYS A 133 -28.41 -11.48 -21.87
N GLN A 134 -28.05 -10.44 -22.63
CA GLN A 134 -27.66 -9.14 -22.09
C GLN A 134 -28.70 -8.57 -21.09
N VAL A 135 -29.99 -8.70 -21.40
CA VAL A 135 -31.09 -8.23 -20.54
C VAL A 135 -31.05 -8.85 -19.14
N HIS A 136 -30.63 -10.12 -19.01
CA HIS A 136 -30.49 -10.76 -17.69
C HIS A 136 -29.34 -10.14 -16.88
N LEU A 137 -28.24 -9.80 -17.55
CA LEU A 137 -27.08 -9.15 -16.92
C LEU A 137 -27.38 -7.71 -16.54
N GLU A 138 -28.06 -6.95 -17.41
CA GLU A 138 -28.47 -5.57 -17.09
C GLU A 138 -29.38 -5.53 -15.87
N LYS A 139 -30.36 -6.45 -15.78
CA LYS A 139 -31.22 -6.56 -14.60
C LYS A 139 -30.42 -6.85 -13.32
N LEU A 140 -29.43 -7.74 -13.38
CA LEU A 140 -28.55 -8.05 -12.26
C LEU A 140 -27.69 -6.85 -11.86
N LEU A 141 -27.10 -6.15 -12.83
CA LEU A 141 -26.26 -4.97 -12.59
C LEU A 141 -27.07 -3.83 -11.98
N SER A 142 -28.27 -3.56 -12.47
CA SER A 142 -29.16 -2.55 -11.89
C SER A 142 -29.53 -2.88 -10.44
N TYR A 143 -29.79 -4.16 -10.14
CA TYR A 143 -30.03 -4.60 -8.77
C TYR A 143 -28.79 -4.38 -7.88
N MET A 144 -27.60 -4.79 -8.33
CA MET A 144 -26.35 -4.59 -7.59
C MET A 144 -26.07 -3.11 -7.33
N GLN A 145 -26.30 -2.26 -8.34
CA GLN A 145 -26.14 -0.82 -8.23
C GLN A 145 -27.07 -0.23 -7.17
N ALA A 146 -28.36 -0.60 -7.18
CA ALA A 146 -29.32 -0.14 -6.18
C ALA A 146 -28.93 -0.57 -4.75
N VAL A 147 -28.49 -1.82 -4.58
CA VAL A 147 -28.03 -2.33 -3.28
C VAL A 147 -26.79 -1.59 -2.80
N HIS A 148 -25.81 -1.36 -3.68
CA HIS A 148 -24.59 -0.62 -3.34
C HIS A 148 -24.89 0.84 -2.97
N GLN A 149 -25.80 1.49 -3.70
CA GLN A 149 -26.19 2.87 -3.43
C GLN A 149 -26.83 3.00 -2.04
N LYS A 150 -27.72 2.06 -1.67
CA LYS A 150 -28.25 1.99 -0.30
C LYS A 150 -27.15 1.76 0.74
N LYS A 151 -26.22 0.82 0.46
CA LYS A 151 -25.13 0.53 1.39
C LYS A 151 -24.16 1.68 1.60
N MET A 152 -23.97 2.53 0.60
CA MET A 152 -23.14 3.73 0.69
C MET A 152 -23.62 4.64 1.82
N PHE A 153 -24.92 4.97 1.85
CA PHE A 153 -25.50 5.80 2.91
C PHE A 153 -25.39 5.15 4.31
N GLU A 154 -25.64 3.84 4.39
CA GLU A 154 -25.48 3.09 5.65
C GLU A 154 -24.03 3.11 6.16
N LEU A 155 -23.03 3.02 5.26
CA LEU A 155 -21.60 3.08 5.64
C LEU A 155 -21.15 4.48 6.04
N CYS A 156 -21.74 5.52 5.46
CA CYS A 156 -21.51 6.90 5.87
C CYS A 156 -22.16 7.23 7.23
N GLY A 157 -23.01 6.35 7.76
CA GLY A 157 -23.72 6.57 9.03
C GLY A 157 -24.79 7.67 8.94
N VAL A 158 -25.26 7.96 7.72
CA VAL A 158 -26.24 9.03 7.46
C VAL A 158 -27.60 8.40 7.21
N ASP A 159 -28.63 8.94 7.86
CA ASP A 159 -30.01 8.52 7.58
C ASP A 159 -30.41 8.99 6.16
N ILE A 160 -30.94 8.10 5.34
CA ILE A 160 -31.31 8.36 3.95
C ILE A 160 -32.37 9.48 3.86
N GLN A 161 -33.18 9.66 4.91
CA GLN A 161 -34.22 10.70 4.97
C GLN A 161 -33.69 12.06 5.45
N SER A 162 -32.41 12.17 5.80
CA SER A 162 -31.82 13.39 6.32
C SER A 162 -31.34 14.34 5.21
N GLN A 163 -31.29 15.63 5.53
CA GLN A 163 -30.78 16.67 4.61
C GLN A 163 -29.32 16.41 4.20
N THR A 164 -28.52 15.84 5.10
CA THR A 164 -27.11 15.50 4.81
C THR A 164 -26.98 14.36 3.80
N ALA A 165 -27.92 13.41 3.76
CA ALA A 165 -27.96 12.40 2.70
C ALA A 165 -28.29 13.01 1.33
N TYR A 166 -29.19 14.00 1.29
CA TYR A 166 -29.52 14.72 0.06
C TYR A 166 -28.30 15.48 -0.49
N GLU A 167 -27.57 16.18 0.37
CA GLU A 167 -26.34 16.88 -0.02
C GLU A 167 -25.25 15.92 -0.53
N LEU A 168 -25.08 14.77 0.12
CA LEU A 168 -24.15 13.73 -0.33
C LEU A 168 -24.55 13.10 -1.68
N ALA A 169 -25.85 13.05 -2.00
CA ALA A 169 -26.33 12.51 -3.26
C ALA A 169 -26.17 13.48 -4.44
N LEU A 170 -25.98 14.78 -4.16
CA LEU A 170 -25.77 15.82 -5.18
C LEU A 170 -24.30 15.97 -5.61
N GLN A 171 -23.36 15.47 -4.81
CA GLN A 171 -21.92 15.45 -5.13
C GLN A 171 -21.56 14.30 -6.09
#